data_AF-A0AA37T4L6-F1
#
_entry.id   AF-A0AA37T4L6-F1
#
_cell.length_a   1.000
_cell.length_b   1.000
_cell.length_c   1.000
_cell.angle_alpha   90.00
_cell.angle_beta   90.00
_cell.angle_gamma   90.00
#
_symmetry.space_group_name_H-M   'P 1'
#
loop_
_entity.id
_entity.type
_entity.pdbx_description
1 polymer ?
#
loop_
_entity_poly.entity_id
_entity_poly.type
_entity_poly.pdbx_seq_one_letter_code
_entity_poly.pdbx_strand_id
1 'polypeptide(L)'
;MATYYELCGGNKKLSEIVVAGSHDAAITSGASNVQTQNLDIYEQAMAGVRVYDLRICAIKNGNSAELVSYHSGWKSERSTKVNGLKTSKLRVGASSMALDDVLTQATVFVNDKPTEFLILKFDKCTNWGAIATQCVRIAGSKLFTQAGNINLRTLDELKGKVVVVFSEKGLEKAAIETNMSRQQLNACGIFGFKNLYSKDSPSVYDANYSGLQYLGKGGTSVKKVWSSSTDKTQENFKKQLKIMTEMAGEIPENGDVVGMMYWTSTGLRQSIQERNQTMWLDGGQGMQGLWNDCLEQHLTKVCQSRYRLGPIHVSSTPFKTFLPNIVMIDFANIQKCDAIKALNNIANVQIAKAMSVEPTMYN
;
A
#
# COMPACT_ATOMS: atom_id res chain seq x y z
N MET A 1 -20.76 4.85 8.78
CA MET A 1 -20.11 4.42 7.53
C MET A 1 -19.72 2.96 7.71
N ALA A 2 -20.07 2.08 6.77
CA ALA A 2 -19.79 0.65 6.91
C ALA A 2 -18.27 0.41 6.98
N THR A 3 -17.84 -0.59 7.74
CA THR A 3 -16.43 -1.05 7.85
C THR A 3 -16.03 -1.89 6.63
N TYR A 4 -14.75 -2.22 6.41
CA TYR A 4 -14.40 -3.12 5.29
C TYR A 4 -14.90 -4.54 5.56
N TYR A 5 -14.89 -4.93 6.83
CA TYR A 5 -15.48 -6.19 7.29
C TYR A 5 -16.97 -6.29 6.93
N GLU A 6 -17.76 -5.25 7.24
CA GLU A 6 -19.20 -5.19 6.92
C GLU A 6 -19.47 -5.17 5.41
N LEU A 7 -18.63 -4.46 4.64
CA LEU A 7 -18.83 -4.32 3.19
C LEU A 7 -18.48 -5.61 2.43
N CYS A 8 -17.37 -6.25 2.81
CA CYS A 8 -16.79 -7.34 2.03
C CYS A 8 -17.12 -8.73 2.60
N GLY A 9 -17.32 -8.84 3.92
CA GLY A 9 -17.46 -10.09 4.65
C GLY A 9 -16.13 -10.59 5.23
N GLY A 10 -16.19 -11.20 6.42
CA GLY A 10 -15.02 -11.65 7.19
C GLY A 10 -14.16 -12.70 6.49
N ASN A 11 -14.75 -13.53 5.63
CA ASN A 11 -14.06 -14.58 4.89
C ASN A 11 -13.27 -14.09 3.67
N LYS A 12 -13.38 -12.81 3.29
CA LYS A 12 -12.63 -12.26 2.17
C LYS A 12 -11.15 -12.11 2.50
N LYS A 13 -10.29 -12.50 1.56
CA LYS A 13 -8.83 -12.35 1.66
C LYS A 13 -8.41 -10.93 1.32
N LEU A 14 -7.21 -10.54 1.76
CA LEU A 14 -6.61 -9.26 1.38
C LEU A 14 -6.49 -9.09 -0.15
N SER A 15 -6.14 -10.16 -0.87
CA SER A 15 -6.07 -10.20 -2.35
C SER A 15 -7.43 -10.11 -3.05
N GLU A 16 -8.54 -10.14 -2.32
CA GLU A 16 -9.91 -10.11 -2.86
C GLU A 16 -10.65 -8.80 -2.57
N ILE A 17 -9.98 -7.84 -1.93
CA ILE A 17 -10.59 -6.55 -1.58
C ILE A 17 -9.76 -5.39 -2.11
N VAL A 18 -10.43 -4.24 -2.21
CA VAL A 18 -9.83 -2.95 -2.56
C VAL A 18 -9.83 -2.07 -1.32
N VAL A 19 -8.66 -1.59 -0.91
CA VAL A 19 -8.50 -0.70 0.23
C VAL A 19 -7.75 0.57 -0.16
N ALA A 20 -8.07 1.67 0.53
CA ALA A 20 -7.28 2.88 0.44
C ALA A 20 -5.93 2.67 1.16
N GLY A 21 -4.86 3.12 0.51
CA GLY A 21 -3.53 3.23 1.09
C GLY A 21 -3.06 4.68 1.10
N SER A 22 -2.18 5.02 2.02
CA SER A 22 -1.63 6.36 2.16
C SER A 22 -0.15 6.37 1.81
N HIS A 23 0.20 7.22 0.85
CA HIS A 23 1.56 7.39 0.38
C HIS A 23 2.34 8.34 1.28
N ASP A 24 3.56 7.92 1.69
CA ASP A 24 4.41 8.65 2.65
C ASP A 24 3.57 9.15 3.83
N ALA A 25 2.84 8.23 4.45
CA ALA A 25 1.61 8.52 5.21
C ALA A 25 1.79 9.39 6.45
N ALA A 26 3.00 9.40 7.00
CA ALA A 26 3.33 10.13 8.22
C ALA A 26 3.89 11.55 7.95
N ILE A 27 3.95 11.98 6.69
CA ILE A 27 4.48 13.28 6.27
C ILE A 27 3.36 14.32 6.24
N THR A 28 2.95 14.70 7.45
CA THR A 28 1.80 15.56 7.74
C THR A 28 2.13 17.06 7.77
N SER A 29 3.42 17.41 7.64
CA SER A 29 3.91 18.78 7.68
C SER A 29 5.13 18.96 6.76
N GLY A 30 5.52 20.22 6.53
CA GLY A 30 6.65 20.59 5.67
C GLY A 30 6.24 21.52 4.54
N ALA A 31 7.16 21.75 3.60
CA ALA A 31 6.87 22.56 2.42
C ALA A 31 5.79 21.89 1.54
N SER A 32 5.04 22.70 0.79
CA SER A 32 3.91 22.24 -0.05
C SER A 32 4.31 21.20 -1.12
N ASN A 33 5.57 21.18 -1.53
CA ASN A 33 6.13 20.20 -2.48
C ASN A 33 6.68 18.92 -1.81
N VAL A 34 6.56 18.80 -0.49
CA VAL A 34 7.07 17.69 0.34
C VAL A 34 5.95 17.03 1.14
N GLN A 35 5.03 17.82 1.70
CA GLN A 35 3.88 17.31 2.46
C GLN A 35 3.00 16.44 1.58
N THR A 36 2.69 15.22 2.03
CA THR A 36 1.83 14.26 1.31
C THR A 36 0.52 14.01 2.02
N GLN A 37 0.42 14.31 3.31
CA GLN A 37 -0.80 14.15 4.11
C GLN A 37 -1.07 15.39 4.97
N ASN A 38 -2.30 15.55 5.42
CA ASN A 38 -2.72 16.60 6.36
C ASN A 38 -3.49 16.06 7.57
N LEU A 39 -3.64 14.74 7.64
CA LEU A 39 -4.28 14.01 8.72
C LEU A 39 -3.24 13.10 9.38
N ASP A 40 -3.37 12.84 10.67
CA ASP A 40 -2.54 11.85 11.35
C ASP A 40 -2.92 10.40 10.98
N ILE A 41 -2.25 9.39 11.55
CA ILE A 41 -2.49 7.98 11.20
C ILE A 41 -3.89 7.54 11.65
N TYR A 42 -4.34 7.98 12.82
CA TYR A 42 -5.66 7.65 13.34
C TYR A 42 -6.77 8.27 12.47
N GLU A 43 -6.64 9.56 12.14
CA GLU A 43 -7.57 10.29 11.30
C GLU A 43 -7.63 9.74 9.87
N GLN A 44 -6.49 9.36 9.29
CA GLN A 44 -6.44 8.65 8.01
C GLN A 44 -7.16 7.29 8.09
N ALA A 45 -6.98 6.54 9.19
CA ALA A 45 -7.65 5.26 9.39
C ALA A 45 -9.17 5.44 9.51
N MET A 46 -9.60 6.47 10.24
CA MET A 46 -11.01 6.86 10.36
C MET A 46 -11.60 7.32 9.02
N ALA A 47 -10.79 7.96 8.16
CA ALA A 47 -11.21 8.30 6.81
C ALA A 47 -11.35 7.06 5.90
N GLY A 48 -10.65 5.96 6.19
CA GLY A 48 -10.77 4.68 5.47
C GLY A 48 -9.46 4.08 4.99
N VAL A 49 -8.30 4.66 5.34
CA VAL A 49 -6.99 4.12 4.97
C VAL A 49 -6.66 2.86 5.76
N ARG A 50 -6.17 1.81 5.08
CA ARG A 50 -5.75 0.55 5.71
C ARG A 50 -4.29 0.20 5.48
N VAL A 51 -3.60 0.85 4.54
CA VAL A 51 -2.18 0.60 4.24
C VAL A 51 -1.38 1.89 4.30
N TYR A 52 -0.26 1.89 5.00
CA TYR A 52 0.54 3.09 5.26
C TYR A 52 1.96 2.87 4.76
N ASP A 53 2.39 3.61 3.73
CA ASP A 53 3.80 3.63 3.30
C ASP A 53 4.59 4.57 4.20
N LEU A 54 5.53 4.00 4.95
CA LEU A 54 6.27 4.68 6.01
C LEU A 54 7.75 4.66 5.71
N ARG A 55 8.40 5.79 5.97
CA ARG A 55 9.86 5.94 5.93
C ARG A 55 10.31 6.54 7.23
N ILE A 56 11.10 5.80 7.99
CA ILE A 56 11.57 6.22 9.31
C ILE A 56 13.09 6.42 9.30
N CYS A 57 13.55 7.50 9.91
CA CYS A 57 14.97 7.72 10.19
C CYS A 57 15.17 8.22 11.61
N ALA A 58 16.42 8.24 12.08
CA ALA A 58 16.75 8.90 13.33
C ALA A 58 17.25 10.32 13.06
N ILE A 59 16.64 11.30 13.72
CA ILE A 59 17.11 12.69 13.75
C ILE A 59 17.69 13.00 15.13
N LYS A 60 18.74 13.82 15.16
CA LYS A 60 19.36 14.28 16.40
C LYS A 60 18.53 15.42 17.00
N ASN A 61 18.24 15.35 18.29
CA ASN A 61 17.58 16.40 19.07
C ASN A 61 18.45 16.71 20.30
N GLY A 62 19.29 17.75 20.23
CA GLY A 62 20.26 18.04 21.28
C GLY A 62 21.22 16.88 21.52
N ASN A 63 21.20 16.30 22.73
CA ASN A 63 22.03 15.14 23.12
C ASN A 63 21.32 13.79 22.92
N SER A 64 20.09 13.78 22.41
CA SER A 64 19.33 12.56 22.11
C SER A 64 19.09 12.42 20.60
N ALA A 65 18.48 11.30 20.22
CA ALA A 65 17.99 11.07 18.88
C ALA A 65 16.62 10.40 18.95
N GLU A 66 15.79 10.69 17.96
CA GLU A 66 14.40 10.23 17.87
C GLU A 66 14.13 9.61 16.50
N LEU A 67 13.35 8.53 16.48
CA LEU A 67 12.87 7.89 15.27
C LEU A 67 11.63 8.62 14.76
N VAL A 68 11.76 9.24 13.59
CA VAL A 68 10.71 10.06 12.98
C VAL A 68 10.50 9.68 11.53
N SER A 69 9.30 9.95 11.04
CA SER A 69 8.99 9.89 9.62
C SER A 69 9.77 10.94 8.83
N TYR A 70 10.14 10.64 7.58
CA TYR A 70 10.83 11.59 6.72
C TYR A 70 10.49 11.45 5.23
N HIS A 71 10.57 12.57 4.50
CA HIS A 71 10.41 12.62 3.05
C HIS A 71 11.57 13.37 2.39
N SER A 72 12.54 12.64 1.83
CA SER A 72 13.50 13.16 0.84
C SER A 72 14.49 12.13 0.29
N GLY A 73 15.16 12.52 -0.81
CA GLY A 73 16.08 11.71 -1.58
C GLY A 73 17.52 11.62 -1.07
N TRP A 74 18.06 12.59 -0.31
CA TRP A 74 19.50 12.62 0.00
C TRP A 74 19.79 12.76 1.50
N LYS A 75 20.11 11.62 2.14
CA LYS A 75 20.74 11.55 3.46
C LYS A 75 22.19 12.02 3.31
N SER A 76 22.70 12.86 4.21
CA SER A 76 24.15 13.11 4.21
C SER A 76 24.90 11.83 4.56
N GLU A 77 26.04 11.56 3.90
CA GLU A 77 26.90 10.42 4.21
C GLU A 77 27.46 10.48 5.63
N ARG A 78 27.57 11.68 6.20
CA ARG A 78 27.95 11.87 7.61
C ARG A 78 26.79 11.51 8.52
N SER A 79 26.79 10.27 8.99
CA SER A 79 25.92 9.81 10.08
C SER A 79 26.70 9.75 11.39
N THR A 80 26.10 10.23 12.48
CA THR A 80 26.64 10.05 13.84
C THR A 80 25.78 9.06 14.62
N LYS A 81 26.38 8.26 15.50
CA LYS A 81 25.63 7.45 16.46
C LYS A 81 25.30 8.30 17.70
N VAL A 82 24.03 8.35 18.08
CA VAL A 82 23.55 9.00 19.31
C VAL A 82 22.61 8.01 19.99
N ASN A 83 22.89 7.62 21.24
CA ASN A 83 22.12 6.61 21.99
C ASN A 83 21.84 5.32 21.18
N GLY A 84 22.86 4.82 20.48
CA GLY A 84 22.76 3.63 19.63
C GLY A 84 22.09 3.84 18.26
N LEU A 85 21.44 4.97 18.03
CA LEU A 85 20.78 5.30 16.75
C LEU A 85 21.74 5.95 15.76
N LYS A 86 21.77 5.43 14.53
CA LYS A 86 22.43 6.06 13.39
C LYS A 86 21.59 7.23 12.92
N THR A 87 22.00 8.43 13.32
CA THR A 87 21.36 9.69 12.95
C THR A 87 21.76 10.14 11.56
N SER A 88 20.84 10.77 10.83
CA SER A 88 21.09 11.37 9.52
C SER A 88 20.84 12.87 9.58
N LYS A 89 21.65 13.69 8.90
CA LYS A 89 21.22 15.05 8.55
C LYS A 89 20.41 14.97 7.27
N LEU A 90 19.15 15.41 7.31
CA LEU A 90 18.34 15.60 6.11
C LEU A 90 18.84 16.89 5.43
N ARG A 91 19.43 16.76 4.23
CA ARG A 91 19.96 17.92 3.49
C ARG A 91 18.85 18.69 2.76
N VAL A 92 17.79 17.99 2.39
CA VAL A 92 16.56 18.44 1.73
C VAL A 92 15.44 17.56 2.29
N GLY A 93 14.19 18.04 2.41
CA GLY A 93 13.05 17.26 2.90
C GLY A 93 12.40 17.77 4.18
N ALA A 94 11.44 17.01 4.69
CA ALA A 94 10.82 17.22 5.99
C ALA A 94 10.88 15.94 6.83
N SER A 95 11.05 16.09 8.13
CA SER A 95 10.61 15.11 9.13
C SER A 95 9.26 15.55 9.69
N SER A 96 8.44 14.60 10.10
CA SER A 96 7.12 14.91 10.66
C SER A 96 6.85 14.05 11.89
N MET A 97 5.88 13.13 11.85
CA MET A 97 5.44 12.34 13.00
C MET A 97 6.52 11.40 13.55
N ALA A 98 6.59 11.26 14.88
CA ALA A 98 7.43 10.28 15.56
C ALA A 98 6.93 8.85 15.33
N LEU A 99 7.83 7.86 15.37
CA LEU A 99 7.43 6.45 15.21
C LEU A 99 6.53 5.97 16.36
N ASP A 100 6.80 6.42 17.60
CA ASP A 100 5.97 6.07 18.75
C ASP A 100 4.52 6.55 18.57
N ASP A 101 4.32 7.74 17.99
CA ASP A 101 2.98 8.27 17.66
C ASP A 101 2.29 7.45 16.57
N VAL A 102 3.00 7.13 15.47
CA VAL A 102 2.47 6.28 14.39
C VAL A 102 1.94 4.96 14.94
N LEU A 103 2.74 4.29 15.79
CA LEU A 103 2.39 2.99 16.36
C LEU A 103 1.24 3.11 17.37
N THR A 104 1.27 4.13 18.23
CA THR A 104 0.21 4.37 19.21
C THR A 104 -1.13 4.64 18.52
N GLN A 105 -1.16 5.53 17.53
CA GLN A 105 -2.37 5.84 16.77
C GLN A 105 -2.93 4.63 16.02
N ALA A 106 -2.06 3.84 15.38
CA ALA A 106 -2.48 2.60 14.72
C ALA A 106 -3.11 1.60 15.70
N THR A 107 -2.51 1.44 16.89
CA THR A 107 -3.02 0.57 17.95
C THR A 107 -4.35 1.06 18.53
N VAL A 108 -4.49 2.36 18.76
CA VAL A 108 -5.76 2.97 19.22
C VAL A 108 -6.86 2.73 18.20
N PHE A 109 -6.59 2.92 16.90
CA PHE A 109 -7.59 2.69 15.86
C PHE A 109 -8.12 1.24 15.86
N VAL A 110 -7.24 0.23 15.88
CA VAL A 110 -7.70 -1.18 15.86
C VAL A 110 -8.33 -1.62 17.19
N ASN A 111 -8.16 -0.85 18.27
CA ASN A 111 -8.93 -1.00 19.50
C ASN A 111 -10.34 -0.44 19.35
N ASP A 112 -10.46 0.77 18.83
CA ASP A 112 -11.73 1.47 18.63
C ASP A 112 -12.59 0.82 17.53
N LYS A 113 -11.93 0.22 16.54
CA LYS A 113 -12.54 -0.47 15.38
C LYS A 113 -12.03 -1.92 15.32
N PRO A 114 -12.48 -2.80 16.22
CA PRO A 114 -11.93 -4.15 16.36
C PRO A 114 -12.21 -5.09 15.18
N THR A 115 -13.12 -4.70 14.28
CA THR A 115 -13.38 -5.42 13.01
C THR A 115 -12.40 -5.03 11.90
N GLU A 116 -11.63 -3.95 12.08
CA GLU A 116 -10.71 -3.41 11.08
C GLU A 116 -9.26 -3.78 11.37
N PHE A 117 -8.39 -3.52 10.41
CA PHE A 117 -6.97 -3.83 10.47
C PHE A 117 -6.14 -2.68 9.89
N LEU A 118 -4.84 -2.66 10.14
CA LEU A 118 -3.92 -1.73 9.48
C LEU A 118 -2.66 -2.47 9.02
N ILE A 119 -2.08 -2.04 7.90
CA ILE A 119 -0.79 -2.51 7.40
C ILE A 119 0.19 -1.34 7.42
N LEU A 120 1.21 -1.45 8.25
CA LEU A 120 2.33 -0.50 8.32
C LEU A 120 3.49 -1.03 7.47
N LYS A 121 3.66 -0.45 6.28
CA LYS A 121 4.68 -0.84 5.31
C LYS A 121 5.89 0.09 5.43
N PHE A 122 6.98 -0.42 5.97
CA PHE A 122 8.22 0.33 6.16
C PHE A 122 9.20 0.12 5.00
N ASP A 123 9.51 1.19 4.28
CA ASP A 123 10.47 1.19 3.18
C ASP A 123 11.53 2.30 3.34
N LYS A 124 12.74 2.06 2.83
CA LYS A 124 13.86 3.02 2.85
C LYS A 124 14.26 3.54 4.24
N CYS A 125 13.85 2.87 5.31
CA CYS A 125 14.17 3.26 6.69
C CYS A 125 15.65 3.07 7.06
N THR A 126 16.02 3.56 8.24
CA THR A 126 17.29 3.29 8.94
C THR A 126 17.00 2.86 10.38
N ASN A 127 17.96 2.20 11.05
CA ASN A 127 17.79 1.69 12.42
C ASN A 127 16.68 0.64 12.49
N TRP A 128 16.72 -0.34 11.58
CA TRP A 128 15.64 -1.32 11.38
C TRP A 128 15.38 -2.17 12.64
N GLY A 129 16.42 -2.52 13.39
CA GLY A 129 16.28 -3.25 14.65
C GLY A 129 15.62 -2.42 15.76
N ALA A 130 15.89 -1.12 15.81
CA ALA A 130 15.23 -0.21 16.73
C ALA A 130 13.75 -0.01 16.37
N ILE A 131 13.44 0.13 15.07
CA ILE A 131 12.06 0.19 14.56
C ILE A 131 11.31 -1.10 14.92
N ALA A 132 11.89 -2.28 14.66
CA ALA A 132 11.29 -3.57 14.99
C ALA A 132 10.99 -3.68 16.50
N THR A 133 11.97 -3.31 17.34
CA THR A 133 11.81 -3.30 18.80
C THR A 133 10.66 -2.38 19.23
N GLN A 134 10.54 -1.19 18.66
CA GLN A 134 9.44 -0.27 18.99
C GLN A 134 8.07 -0.79 18.53
N CYS A 135 7.99 -1.39 17.33
CA CYS A 135 6.77 -2.04 16.85
C CYS A 135 6.28 -3.09 17.86
N VAL A 136 7.17 -3.99 18.29
CA VAL A 136 6.84 -5.05 19.27
C VAL A 136 6.44 -4.45 20.61
N ARG A 137 7.19 -3.47 21.10
CA ARG A 137 6.95 -2.84 22.41
C ARG A 137 5.60 -2.11 22.47
N ILE A 138 5.27 -1.32 21.45
CA ILE A 138 4.09 -0.44 21.48
C ILE A 138 2.84 -1.16 20.99
N ALA A 139 2.90 -1.80 19.83
CA ALA A 139 1.72 -2.46 19.28
C ALA A 139 1.42 -3.78 20.01
N GLY A 140 2.44 -4.45 20.57
CA GLY A 140 2.29 -5.59 21.47
C GLY A 140 1.34 -6.66 20.93
N SER A 141 0.31 -7.00 21.72
CA SER A 141 -0.70 -8.01 21.37
C SER A 141 -1.59 -7.65 20.16
N LYS A 142 -1.54 -6.40 19.70
CA LYS A 142 -2.23 -5.96 18.49
C LYS A 142 -1.43 -6.26 17.23
N LEU A 143 -0.17 -6.66 17.32
CA LEU A 143 0.53 -7.17 16.14
C LEU A 143 -0.13 -8.44 15.61
N PHE A 144 -0.21 -8.53 14.29
CA PHE A 144 -0.44 -9.79 13.60
C PHE A 144 0.84 -10.62 13.70
N THR A 145 0.74 -11.89 14.11
CA THR A 145 1.91 -12.76 14.36
C THR A 145 1.81 -14.13 13.66
N GLN A 146 0.73 -14.40 12.92
CA GLN A 146 0.58 -15.68 12.25
C GLN A 146 1.50 -15.74 11.02
N ALA A 147 2.37 -16.74 10.97
CA ALA A 147 3.31 -16.95 9.86
C ALA A 147 2.59 -17.30 8.54
N GLY A 148 3.18 -16.99 7.39
CA GLY A 148 2.64 -17.33 6.08
C GLY A 148 2.23 -16.13 5.25
N ASN A 149 1.56 -16.39 4.13
CA ASN A 149 1.30 -15.41 3.10
C ASN A 149 0.18 -14.43 3.49
N ILE A 150 0.52 -13.15 3.64
CA ILE A 150 -0.39 -12.09 4.09
C ILE A 150 -1.47 -11.81 3.04
N ASN A 151 -1.19 -12.03 1.75
CA ASN A 151 -2.16 -11.82 0.67
C ASN A 151 -3.41 -12.70 0.87
N LEU A 152 -3.23 -13.89 1.44
CA LEU A 152 -4.27 -14.90 1.62
C LEU A 152 -5.02 -14.77 2.95
N ARG A 153 -4.60 -13.85 3.82
CA ARG A 153 -5.25 -13.67 5.12
C ARG A 153 -6.62 -13.04 4.95
N THR A 154 -7.59 -13.68 5.59
CA THR A 154 -8.98 -13.25 5.63
C THR A 154 -9.13 -12.04 6.55
N LEU A 155 -10.20 -11.27 6.37
CA LEU A 155 -10.53 -10.18 7.26
C LEU A 155 -10.78 -10.66 8.70
N ASP A 156 -11.29 -11.88 8.89
CA ASP A 156 -11.41 -12.50 10.22
C ASP A 156 -10.06 -12.75 10.91
N GLU A 157 -9.02 -13.07 10.16
CA GLU A 157 -7.66 -13.25 10.69
C GLU A 157 -6.95 -11.92 10.95
N LEU A 158 -7.28 -10.88 10.18
CA LEU A 158 -6.67 -9.55 10.27
C LEU A 158 -7.35 -8.61 11.26
N LYS A 159 -8.61 -8.84 11.61
CA LYS A 159 -9.39 -7.90 12.45
C LYS A 159 -8.73 -7.64 13.81
N GLY A 160 -8.73 -6.38 14.21
CA GLY A 160 -8.12 -5.92 15.46
C GLY A 160 -6.59 -5.96 15.44
N LYS A 161 -5.96 -6.16 14.27
CA LYS A 161 -4.51 -6.29 14.14
C LYS A 161 -3.84 -5.19 13.34
N VAL A 162 -2.61 -4.90 13.74
CA VAL A 162 -1.62 -4.12 13.01
C VAL A 162 -0.62 -5.10 12.40
N VAL A 163 -0.56 -5.13 11.06
CA VAL A 163 0.39 -5.92 10.29
C VAL A 163 1.60 -5.05 9.99
N VAL A 164 2.79 -5.48 10.43
CA VAL A 164 4.04 -4.75 10.15
C VAL A 164 4.83 -5.49 9.07
N VAL A 165 5.14 -4.79 7.98
CA VAL A 165 5.94 -5.34 6.88
C VAL A 165 7.12 -4.44 6.54
N PHE A 166 8.33 -5.01 6.48
CA PHE A 166 9.56 -4.33 6.11
C PHE A 166 9.98 -4.73 4.70
N SER A 167 10.68 -3.86 3.98
CA SER A 167 11.37 -4.30 2.76
C SER A 167 12.31 -5.47 3.07
N GLU A 168 12.56 -6.39 2.13
CA GLU A 168 13.48 -7.52 2.35
C GLU A 168 14.84 -7.09 2.95
N LYS A 169 15.44 -6.04 2.37
CA LYS A 169 16.69 -5.45 2.88
C LYS A 169 16.55 -4.87 4.28
N GLY A 170 15.38 -4.35 4.62
CA GLY A 170 15.08 -3.84 5.96
C GLY A 170 14.92 -4.96 6.98
N LEU A 171 14.25 -6.05 6.61
CA LEU A 171 14.06 -7.22 7.44
C LEU A 171 15.40 -7.93 7.73
N GLU A 172 16.25 -8.09 6.73
CA GLU A 172 17.62 -8.61 6.89
C GLU A 172 18.44 -7.76 7.87
N LYS A 173 18.36 -6.43 7.73
CA LYS A 173 19.05 -5.52 8.65
C LYS A 173 18.48 -5.58 10.06
N ALA A 174 17.16 -5.66 10.20
CA ALA A 174 16.53 -5.84 11.50
C ALA A 174 17.05 -7.10 12.18
N ALA A 175 17.10 -8.23 11.46
CA ALA A 175 17.59 -9.52 11.96
C ALA A 175 19.02 -9.41 12.51
N ILE A 176 19.91 -8.76 11.76
CA ILE A 176 21.29 -8.51 12.17
C ILE A 176 21.35 -7.58 13.39
N GLU A 177 20.62 -6.45 13.35
CA GLU A 177 20.64 -5.41 14.39
C GLU A 177 20.02 -5.88 15.72
N THR A 178 19.07 -6.83 15.69
CA THR A 178 18.45 -7.42 16.89
C THR A 178 19.06 -8.76 17.30
N ASN A 179 20.03 -9.29 16.54
CA ASN A 179 20.57 -10.65 16.73
C ASN A 179 19.47 -11.74 16.76
N MET A 180 18.50 -11.63 15.84
CA MET A 180 17.40 -12.59 15.68
C MET A 180 17.41 -13.17 14.27
N SER A 181 16.99 -14.42 14.12
CA SER A 181 16.69 -14.97 12.79
C SER A 181 15.43 -14.32 12.21
N ARG A 182 15.26 -14.44 10.88
CA ARG A 182 14.03 -14.00 10.20
C ARG A 182 12.79 -14.67 10.77
N GLN A 183 12.89 -15.96 11.10
CA GLN A 183 11.79 -16.72 11.69
C GLN A 183 11.42 -16.19 13.07
N GLN A 184 12.41 -15.80 13.88
CA GLN A 184 12.18 -15.18 15.19
C GLN A 184 11.52 -13.80 15.04
N LEU A 185 11.94 -12.98 14.08
CA LEU A 185 11.29 -11.69 13.79
C LEU A 185 9.83 -11.85 13.32
N ASN A 186 9.58 -12.80 12.43
CA ASN A 186 8.23 -13.13 11.98
C ASN A 186 7.33 -13.57 13.16
N ALA A 187 7.87 -14.37 14.08
CA ALA A 187 7.15 -14.78 15.29
C ALA A 187 6.81 -13.60 16.22
N CYS A 188 7.59 -12.53 16.17
CA CYS A 188 7.31 -11.26 16.83
C CYS A 188 6.40 -10.31 16.02
N GLY A 189 5.88 -10.75 14.87
CA GLY A 189 4.96 -9.97 14.03
C GLY A 189 5.64 -8.98 13.09
N ILE A 190 6.94 -9.14 12.83
CA ILE A 190 7.70 -8.32 11.87
C ILE A 190 7.95 -9.15 10.61
N PHE A 191 7.20 -8.86 9.55
CA PHE A 191 7.26 -9.62 8.29
C PHE A 191 8.02 -8.87 7.20
N GLY A 192 8.29 -9.56 6.10
CA GLY A 192 8.81 -8.95 4.87
C GLY A 192 7.70 -8.52 3.91
N PHE A 193 8.05 -7.65 2.98
CA PHE A 193 7.32 -7.52 1.72
C PHE A 193 8.24 -7.64 0.50
N LYS A 194 7.68 -8.16 -0.60
CA LYS A 194 8.31 -8.24 -1.91
C LYS A 194 7.49 -7.48 -2.95
N ASN A 195 8.12 -6.55 -3.66
CA ASN A 195 7.55 -5.97 -4.87
C ASN A 195 7.94 -6.83 -6.07
N LEU A 196 6.96 -7.44 -6.74
CA LEU A 196 7.19 -8.30 -7.89
C LEU A 196 7.43 -7.53 -9.19
N TYR A 197 7.12 -6.23 -9.20
CA TYR A 197 7.36 -5.36 -10.33
C TYR A 197 8.86 -5.06 -10.52
N SER A 198 9.43 -5.59 -11.60
CA SER A 198 10.80 -5.30 -12.04
C SER A 198 10.83 -5.07 -13.54
N LYS A 199 11.61 -4.08 -13.99
CA LYS A 199 11.80 -3.80 -15.41
C LYS A 199 12.74 -4.80 -16.10
N ASP A 200 13.61 -5.43 -15.31
CA ASP A 200 14.74 -6.19 -15.84
C ASP A 200 14.60 -7.70 -15.60
N SER A 201 13.77 -8.11 -14.63
CA SER A 201 13.43 -9.52 -14.32
C SER A 201 12.21 -9.57 -13.40
N PRO A 202 10.98 -9.76 -13.93
CA PRO A 202 9.79 -9.89 -13.10
C PRO A 202 9.98 -11.03 -12.09
N SER A 203 9.73 -10.74 -10.81
CA SER A 203 9.82 -11.78 -9.78
C SER A 203 8.56 -12.64 -9.81
N VAL A 204 8.75 -13.96 -9.77
CA VAL A 204 7.63 -14.91 -9.62
C VAL A 204 7.06 -14.79 -8.22
N TYR A 205 5.72 -14.85 -8.13
CA TYR A 205 5.00 -14.95 -6.87
C TYR A 205 5.31 -16.26 -6.17
N ASP A 206 5.58 -16.21 -4.87
CA ASP A 206 5.84 -17.39 -4.05
C ASP A 206 4.69 -17.61 -3.06
N ALA A 207 3.87 -18.64 -3.28
CA ALA A 207 2.73 -18.93 -2.41
C ALA A 207 3.14 -19.21 -0.94
N ASN A 208 4.38 -19.66 -0.72
CA ASN A 208 4.92 -20.00 0.60
C ASN A 208 5.66 -18.82 1.26
N TYR A 209 5.77 -17.68 0.60
CA TYR A 209 6.42 -16.51 1.17
C TYR A 209 5.67 -16.03 2.42
N SER A 210 6.37 -15.99 3.56
CA SER A 210 5.83 -15.48 4.81
C SER A 210 5.92 -13.96 4.87
N GLY A 211 4.96 -13.29 4.25
CA GLY A 211 4.86 -11.83 4.21
C GLY A 211 3.88 -11.34 3.14
N LEU A 212 4.00 -10.07 2.77
CA LEU A 212 3.18 -9.42 1.74
C LEU A 212 3.89 -9.44 0.38
N GLN A 213 3.20 -9.85 -0.68
CA GLN A 213 3.72 -9.74 -2.05
C GLN A 213 2.78 -8.90 -2.89
N TYR A 214 3.32 -7.90 -3.57
CA TYR A 214 2.50 -7.04 -4.42
C TYR A 214 3.17 -6.75 -5.75
N LEU A 215 2.36 -6.44 -6.76
CA LEU A 215 2.83 -5.85 -7.99
C LEU A 215 2.39 -4.39 -8.02
N GLY A 216 3.33 -3.47 -8.19
CA GLY A 216 2.99 -2.05 -8.25
C GLY A 216 4.21 -1.15 -8.26
N LYS A 217 4.05 0.08 -8.75
CA LYS A 217 5.15 1.06 -8.75
C LYS A 217 4.66 2.50 -8.66
N GLY A 218 5.16 3.20 -7.66
CA GLY A 218 4.97 4.64 -7.49
C GLY A 218 5.90 5.51 -8.35
N GLY A 219 5.55 6.79 -8.44
CA GLY A 219 6.39 7.92 -8.86
C GLY A 219 6.59 8.08 -10.37
N THR A 220 6.48 9.29 -10.88
CA THR A 220 6.98 9.65 -12.23
C THR A 220 8.46 10.05 -12.14
N SER A 221 9.15 10.21 -13.27
CA SER A 221 10.59 10.55 -13.23
C SER A 221 10.81 11.92 -12.58
N VAL A 222 11.49 11.96 -11.42
CA VAL A 222 11.85 13.22 -10.72
C VAL A 222 12.74 14.15 -11.55
N LYS A 223 13.37 13.63 -12.62
CA LYS A 223 14.24 14.39 -13.53
C LYS A 223 13.47 15.16 -14.60
N LYS A 224 12.18 14.88 -14.80
CA LYS A 224 11.36 15.53 -15.82
C LYS A 224 10.80 16.83 -15.26
N VAL A 225 11.01 17.93 -15.96
CA VAL A 225 10.39 19.22 -15.65
C VAL A 225 9.05 19.25 -16.37
N TRP A 226 7.96 19.33 -15.63
CA TRP A 226 6.62 19.48 -16.19
C TRP A 226 6.24 20.95 -16.26
N SER A 227 5.62 21.35 -17.36
CA SER A 227 5.05 22.67 -17.60
C SER A 227 3.80 22.94 -16.77
N SER A 228 3.02 21.89 -16.45
CA SER A 228 1.75 22.01 -15.72
C SER A 228 1.43 20.81 -14.81
N SER A 229 0.48 21.01 -13.88
CA SER A 229 -0.12 19.95 -13.06
C SER A 229 -0.84 18.89 -13.92
N THR A 230 -1.44 19.31 -15.03
CA THR A 230 -2.16 18.44 -15.98
C THR A 230 -1.23 17.45 -16.67
N ASP A 231 -0.08 17.91 -17.19
CA ASP A 231 0.89 17.06 -17.89
C ASP A 231 1.38 15.91 -17.00
N LYS A 232 1.59 16.22 -15.73
CA LYS A 232 2.03 15.26 -14.73
C LYS A 232 0.94 14.26 -14.36
N THR A 233 -0.30 14.75 -14.21
CA THR A 233 -1.46 13.90 -13.93
C THR A 233 -1.68 12.89 -15.06
N GLN A 234 -1.58 13.34 -16.32
CA GLN A 234 -1.68 12.47 -17.49
C GLN A 234 -0.54 11.44 -17.57
N GLU A 235 0.70 11.83 -17.23
CA GLU A 235 1.80 10.88 -17.16
C GLU A 235 1.56 9.82 -16.08
N ASN A 236 1.07 10.23 -14.89
CA ASN A 236 0.73 9.27 -13.86
C ASN A 236 -0.38 8.33 -14.32
N PHE A 237 -1.45 8.84 -14.93
CA PHE A 237 -2.52 8.04 -15.52
C PHE A 237 -1.96 7.00 -16.49
N LYS A 238 -1.19 7.42 -17.51
CA LYS A 238 -0.60 6.53 -18.52
C LYS A 238 0.29 5.46 -17.89
N LYS A 239 1.07 5.84 -16.88
CA LYS A 239 1.97 4.91 -16.17
C LYS A 239 1.19 3.90 -15.34
N GLN A 240 0.19 4.33 -14.56
CA GLN A 240 -0.62 3.44 -13.74
C GLN A 240 -1.45 2.51 -14.63
N LEU A 241 -2.01 3.01 -15.74
CA LEU A 241 -2.70 2.20 -16.74
C LEU A 241 -1.78 1.10 -17.28
N LYS A 242 -0.56 1.46 -17.69
CA LYS A 242 0.42 0.47 -18.17
C LYS A 242 0.72 -0.61 -17.12
N ILE A 243 1.01 -0.21 -15.88
CA ILE A 243 1.31 -1.16 -14.79
C ILE A 243 0.10 -2.05 -14.51
N MET A 244 -1.12 -1.50 -14.52
CA MET A 244 -2.35 -2.26 -14.32
C MET A 244 -2.64 -3.23 -15.45
N THR A 245 -2.37 -2.85 -16.70
CA THR A 245 -2.45 -3.78 -17.83
C THR A 245 -1.39 -4.88 -17.75
N GLU A 246 -0.16 -4.57 -17.32
CA GLU A 246 0.90 -5.56 -17.07
C GLU A 246 0.50 -6.52 -15.93
N MET A 247 -0.04 -6.02 -14.82
CA MET A 247 -0.61 -6.84 -13.73
C MET A 247 -1.65 -7.82 -14.27
N ALA A 248 -2.54 -7.35 -15.14
CA ALA A 248 -3.62 -8.15 -15.71
C ALA A 248 -3.15 -9.17 -16.76
N GLY A 249 -1.91 -9.08 -17.26
CA GLY A 249 -1.42 -9.88 -18.39
C GLY A 249 -0.19 -10.75 -18.14
N GLU A 250 0.67 -10.42 -17.17
CA GLU A 250 2.06 -10.94 -17.12
C GLU A 250 2.39 -11.89 -15.96
N ILE A 251 1.46 -12.19 -15.05
CA ILE A 251 1.67 -13.25 -14.06
C ILE A 251 0.82 -14.46 -14.44
N PRO A 252 1.38 -15.46 -15.14
CA PRO A 252 0.73 -16.75 -15.27
C PRO A 252 0.42 -17.29 -13.86
N GLU A 253 -0.81 -17.77 -13.67
CA GLU A 253 -1.17 -18.72 -12.60
C GLU A 253 -1.37 -18.23 -11.16
N ASN A 254 -1.30 -16.94 -10.79
CA ASN A 254 -1.54 -16.60 -9.38
C ASN A 254 -2.59 -15.52 -9.08
N GLY A 255 -3.83 -16.01 -8.97
CA GLY A 255 -5.05 -15.36 -8.49
C GLY A 255 -5.05 -14.87 -7.03
N ASP A 256 -3.88 -14.82 -6.36
CA ASP A 256 -3.66 -14.03 -5.14
C ASP A 256 -2.54 -12.96 -4.92
N VAL A 257 -1.74 -12.59 -5.95
CA VAL A 257 -0.92 -11.37 -5.93
C VAL A 257 -1.78 -10.13 -5.64
N VAL A 258 -1.30 -9.25 -4.76
CA VAL A 258 -1.94 -7.97 -4.47
C VAL A 258 -1.51 -6.92 -5.50
N GLY A 259 -2.45 -6.30 -6.20
CA GLY A 259 -2.17 -5.14 -7.04
C GLY A 259 -2.04 -3.85 -6.20
N MET A 260 -0.99 -3.05 -6.43
CA MET A 260 -0.78 -1.77 -5.74
C MET A 260 -0.65 -0.62 -6.74
N MET A 261 -1.68 0.20 -6.84
CA MET A 261 -1.71 1.41 -7.66
C MET A 261 -1.28 2.63 -6.85
N TYR A 262 -0.55 3.54 -7.49
CA TYR A 262 -0.21 4.84 -6.91
C TYR A 262 -0.96 5.94 -7.64
N TRP A 263 -2.05 6.39 -7.04
CA TRP A 263 -2.83 7.54 -7.52
C TRP A 263 -2.36 8.82 -6.83
N THR A 264 -1.08 9.14 -7.05
CA THR A 264 -0.34 10.23 -6.40
C THR A 264 0.34 11.13 -7.41
N SER A 265 0.72 12.34 -7.00
CA SER A 265 1.44 13.29 -7.87
C SER A 265 2.58 14.00 -7.12
N THR A 266 3.63 13.27 -6.77
CA THR A 266 4.82 13.81 -6.08
C THR A 266 5.83 14.45 -7.03
N GLY A 267 6.44 15.59 -6.66
CA GLY A 267 7.61 16.15 -7.36
C GLY A 267 7.97 17.58 -6.98
N LEU A 268 9.13 18.02 -7.47
CA LEU A 268 10.00 19.00 -6.77
C LEU A 268 9.58 20.47 -6.84
N ARG A 269 8.80 20.93 -7.83
CA ARG A 269 8.59 22.37 -8.09
C ARG A 269 7.20 22.92 -7.74
N GLN A 270 6.20 22.05 -7.61
CA GLN A 270 4.79 22.45 -7.42
C GLN A 270 4.23 21.75 -6.20
N SER A 271 3.23 22.38 -5.58
CA SER A 271 2.47 21.85 -4.45
C SER A 271 1.92 20.45 -4.79
N ILE A 272 2.17 19.48 -3.91
CA ILE A 272 1.55 18.15 -4.03
C ILE A 272 0.04 18.30 -3.81
N GLN A 273 -0.40 19.19 -2.92
CA GLN A 273 -1.81 19.40 -2.61
C GLN A 273 -2.61 19.93 -3.80
N GLU A 274 -2.10 20.93 -4.51
CA GLU A 274 -2.78 21.51 -5.70
C GLU A 274 -2.92 20.47 -6.82
N ARG A 275 -1.85 19.70 -7.06
CA ARG A 275 -1.90 18.61 -8.05
C ARG A 275 -2.85 17.51 -7.61
N ASN A 276 -2.84 17.15 -6.34
CA ASN A 276 -3.81 16.21 -5.79
C ASN A 276 -5.24 16.75 -6.01
N GLN A 277 -5.53 18.01 -5.69
CA GLN A 277 -6.87 18.58 -5.94
C GLN A 277 -7.25 18.44 -7.41
N THR A 278 -6.33 18.74 -8.34
CA THR A 278 -6.55 18.59 -9.79
C THR A 278 -6.87 17.14 -10.18
N MET A 279 -6.16 16.15 -9.63
CA MET A 279 -6.42 14.72 -9.86
C MET A 279 -7.78 14.24 -9.37
N TRP A 280 -8.38 14.97 -8.42
CA TRP A 280 -9.63 14.61 -7.75
C TRP A 280 -10.77 15.61 -8.03
N LEU A 281 -10.60 16.60 -8.92
CA LEU A 281 -11.59 17.67 -9.20
C LEU A 281 -12.97 17.11 -9.55
N ASP A 282 -13.03 15.97 -10.24
CA ASP A 282 -14.29 15.27 -10.57
C ASP A 282 -14.54 14.05 -9.67
N GLY A 283 -14.19 14.13 -8.38
CA GLY A 283 -14.47 13.07 -7.41
C GLY A 283 -13.74 11.75 -7.67
N GLY A 284 -12.65 11.78 -8.45
CA GLY A 284 -11.90 10.58 -8.82
C GLY A 284 -12.38 9.89 -10.10
N GLN A 285 -13.19 10.54 -10.94
CA GLN A 285 -13.59 10.00 -12.25
C GLN A 285 -12.42 9.50 -13.09
N GLY A 286 -11.26 10.18 -13.06
CA GLY A 286 -10.06 9.69 -13.75
C GLY A 286 -9.55 8.34 -13.21
N MET A 287 -9.60 8.13 -11.89
CA MET A 287 -9.24 6.86 -11.26
C MET A 287 -10.29 5.78 -11.58
N GLN A 288 -11.58 6.13 -11.55
CA GLN A 288 -12.66 5.21 -11.88
C GLN A 288 -12.66 4.83 -13.37
N GLY A 289 -12.34 5.76 -14.27
CA GLY A 289 -12.15 5.50 -15.70
C GLY A 289 -11.00 4.53 -15.93
N LEU A 290 -9.84 4.80 -15.31
CA LEU A 290 -8.68 3.88 -15.34
C LEU A 290 -9.04 2.48 -14.80
N TRP A 291 -9.82 2.44 -13.72
CA TRP A 291 -10.33 1.20 -13.16
C TRP A 291 -11.23 0.45 -14.15
N ASN A 292 -12.20 1.13 -14.75
CA ASN A 292 -13.13 0.55 -15.71
C ASN A 292 -12.41 0.05 -16.96
N ASP A 293 -11.51 0.84 -17.54
CA ASP A 293 -10.75 0.48 -18.75
C ASP A 293 -9.90 -0.77 -18.49
N CYS A 294 -9.24 -0.86 -17.33
CA CYS A 294 -8.45 -2.02 -16.96
C CYS A 294 -9.32 -3.25 -16.70
N LEU A 295 -10.45 -3.08 -15.99
CA LEU A 295 -11.37 -4.17 -15.70
C LEU A 295 -12.02 -4.70 -16.98
N GLU A 296 -12.41 -3.83 -17.92
CA GLU A 296 -12.93 -4.23 -19.23
C GLU A 296 -11.87 -4.96 -20.07
N GLN A 297 -10.65 -4.43 -20.16
CA GLN A 297 -9.56 -5.11 -20.86
C GLN A 297 -9.24 -6.47 -20.25
N HIS A 298 -9.26 -6.57 -18.92
CA HIS A 298 -9.01 -7.81 -18.19
C HIS A 298 -10.12 -8.83 -18.42
N LEU A 299 -11.37 -8.43 -18.20
CA LEU A 299 -12.53 -9.26 -18.48
C LEU A 299 -12.46 -9.73 -19.94
N THR A 300 -12.27 -8.84 -20.91
CA THR A 300 -12.13 -9.21 -22.32
C THR A 300 -11.04 -10.28 -22.53
N LYS A 301 -9.82 -10.07 -22.03
CA LYS A 301 -8.72 -11.04 -22.21
C LYS A 301 -8.95 -12.38 -21.49
N VAL A 302 -9.41 -12.37 -20.25
CA VAL A 302 -9.57 -13.57 -19.41
C VAL A 302 -10.86 -14.31 -19.72
N CYS A 303 -11.97 -13.60 -19.93
CA CYS A 303 -13.21 -14.16 -20.38
C CYS A 303 -13.07 -14.78 -21.77
N GLN A 304 -12.46 -14.10 -22.76
CA GLN A 304 -12.32 -14.67 -24.11
C GLN A 304 -11.43 -15.92 -24.14
N SER A 305 -10.43 -16.01 -23.26
CA SER A 305 -9.56 -17.19 -23.17
C SER A 305 -10.15 -18.33 -22.34
N ARG A 306 -10.87 -18.05 -21.24
CA ARG A 306 -11.46 -19.06 -20.36
C ARG A 306 -12.86 -19.54 -20.79
N TYR A 307 -13.69 -18.70 -21.42
CA TYR A 307 -15.00 -19.12 -21.93
C TYR A 307 -14.90 -20.10 -23.11
N ARG A 308 -13.73 -20.23 -23.75
CA ARG A 308 -13.49 -21.30 -24.73
C ARG A 308 -13.40 -22.70 -24.12
N LEU A 309 -13.28 -22.82 -22.79
CA LEU A 309 -13.00 -24.08 -22.10
C LEU A 309 -14.14 -24.61 -21.23
N GLY A 310 -15.33 -23.97 -21.25
CA GLY A 310 -16.54 -24.45 -20.56
C GLY A 310 -17.02 -23.56 -19.40
N PRO A 311 -18.09 -23.98 -18.69
CA PRO A 311 -18.74 -23.17 -17.64
C PRO A 311 -17.82 -22.95 -16.44
N ILE A 312 -17.79 -21.72 -15.94
CA ILE A 312 -16.93 -21.28 -14.83
C ILE A 312 -17.70 -21.41 -13.51
N HIS A 313 -17.17 -22.16 -12.54
CA HIS A 313 -17.76 -22.25 -11.20
C HIS A 313 -17.51 -20.98 -10.36
N VAL A 314 -18.57 -20.50 -9.72
CA VAL A 314 -18.69 -19.19 -9.03
C VAL A 314 -17.88 -19.11 -7.73
N SER A 315 -17.59 -20.26 -7.10
CA SER A 315 -16.98 -20.30 -5.76
C SER A 315 -15.45 -20.10 -5.74
N SER A 316 -14.80 -19.93 -6.91
CA SER A 316 -13.34 -19.92 -7.05
C SER A 316 -12.80 -18.83 -7.97
N THR A 317 -13.60 -17.84 -8.37
CA THR A 317 -13.26 -17.04 -9.56
C THR A 317 -12.29 -15.86 -9.27
N PRO A 318 -11.10 -15.83 -9.90
CA PRO A 318 -10.00 -14.90 -9.58
C PRO A 318 -10.11 -13.53 -10.28
N PHE A 319 -11.32 -13.02 -10.52
CA PHE A 319 -11.49 -11.78 -11.28
C PHE A 319 -11.04 -10.53 -10.52
N LYS A 320 -11.03 -10.56 -9.18
CA LYS A 320 -10.55 -9.44 -8.36
C LYS A 320 -9.03 -9.36 -8.26
N THR A 321 -8.31 -10.42 -8.58
CA THR A 321 -6.86 -10.48 -8.37
C THR A 321 -6.06 -9.54 -9.29
N PHE A 322 -6.65 -9.13 -10.39
CA PHE A 322 -5.95 -8.33 -11.39
C PHE A 322 -6.30 -6.84 -11.33
N LEU A 323 -7.05 -6.46 -10.30
CA LEU A 323 -7.41 -5.09 -9.99
C LEU A 323 -6.53 -4.58 -8.86
N PRO A 324 -6.24 -3.27 -8.75
CA PRO A 324 -5.43 -2.77 -7.66
C PRO A 324 -6.19 -2.95 -6.34
N ASN A 325 -5.75 -3.92 -5.55
CA ASN A 325 -6.21 -4.18 -4.19
C ASN A 325 -5.86 -3.04 -3.23
N ILE A 326 -4.77 -2.32 -3.50
CA ILE A 326 -4.33 -1.18 -2.70
C ILE A 326 -4.20 0.03 -3.61
N VAL A 327 -4.94 1.10 -3.29
CA VAL A 327 -4.87 2.38 -3.98
C VAL A 327 -4.18 3.40 -3.08
N MET A 328 -2.89 3.65 -3.33
CA MET A 328 -2.08 4.61 -2.57
C MET A 328 -2.39 6.05 -3.01
N ILE A 329 -2.74 6.92 -2.06
CA ILE A 329 -3.14 8.31 -2.33
C ILE A 329 -2.39 9.33 -1.45
N ASP A 330 -2.35 10.58 -1.92
CA ASP A 330 -1.94 11.76 -1.14
C ASP A 330 -3.20 12.46 -0.56
N PHE A 331 -3.05 13.11 0.58
CA PHE A 331 -4.07 13.89 1.30
C PHE A 331 -5.36 13.09 1.49
N ALA A 332 -5.26 11.92 2.12
CA ALA A 332 -6.42 11.06 2.35
C ALA A 332 -7.53 11.81 3.08
N ASN A 333 -8.77 11.58 2.65
CA ASN A 333 -9.97 12.08 3.31
C ASN A 333 -11.12 11.09 3.08
N ILE A 334 -12.23 11.33 3.79
CA ILE A 334 -13.40 10.45 3.75
C ILE A 334 -13.91 10.25 2.31
N GLN A 335 -14.07 11.33 1.55
CA GLN A 335 -14.63 11.29 0.18
C GLN A 335 -13.79 10.42 -0.77
N LYS A 336 -12.46 10.58 -0.74
CA LYS A 336 -11.55 9.78 -1.57
C LYS A 336 -11.53 8.31 -1.16
N CYS A 337 -11.53 8.06 0.14
CA CYS A 337 -11.51 6.69 0.67
C CYS A 337 -12.83 5.97 0.38
N ASP A 338 -13.96 6.66 0.43
CA ASP A 338 -15.27 6.15 0.02
C ASP A 338 -15.30 5.79 -1.47
N ALA A 339 -14.76 6.67 -2.33
CA ALA A 339 -14.65 6.38 -3.76
C ALA A 339 -13.84 5.12 -4.04
N ILE A 340 -12.72 4.91 -3.33
CA ILE A 340 -11.90 3.69 -3.43
C ILE A 340 -12.66 2.48 -2.88
N LYS A 341 -13.34 2.65 -1.74
CA LYS A 341 -14.10 1.59 -1.10
C LYS A 341 -15.24 1.08 -1.98
N ALA A 342 -15.92 1.99 -2.70
CA ALA A 342 -16.97 1.68 -3.66
C ALA A 342 -16.51 0.79 -4.82
N LEU A 343 -15.21 0.77 -5.14
CA LEU A 343 -14.64 -0.13 -6.16
C LEU A 343 -14.88 -1.62 -5.83
N ASN A 344 -15.01 -1.98 -4.55
CA ASN A 344 -15.38 -3.35 -4.17
C ASN A 344 -16.76 -3.75 -4.70
N ASN A 345 -17.72 -2.82 -4.71
CA ASN A 345 -19.07 -3.06 -5.21
C ASN A 345 -19.09 -3.08 -6.74
N ILE A 346 -18.40 -2.12 -7.37
CA ILE A 346 -18.30 -2.04 -8.84
C ILE A 346 -17.70 -3.32 -9.40
N ALA A 347 -16.61 -3.82 -8.81
CA ALA A 347 -16.00 -5.09 -9.19
C ALA A 347 -17.00 -6.24 -9.14
N ASN A 348 -17.71 -6.39 -8.02
CA ASN A 348 -18.69 -7.48 -7.85
C ASN A 348 -19.79 -7.43 -8.92
N VAL A 349 -20.32 -6.24 -9.23
CA VAL A 349 -21.37 -6.05 -10.24
C VAL A 349 -20.87 -6.37 -11.65
N GLN A 350 -19.70 -5.86 -12.04
CA GLN A 350 -19.16 -6.08 -13.38
C GLN A 350 -18.74 -7.54 -13.60
N ILE A 351 -18.18 -8.19 -12.58
CA ILE A 351 -17.89 -9.63 -12.61
C ILE A 351 -19.18 -10.43 -12.80
N ALA A 352 -20.22 -10.15 -12.00
CA ALA A 352 -21.51 -10.82 -12.13
C ALA A 352 -22.11 -10.62 -13.53
N LYS A 353 -22.05 -9.41 -14.09
CA LYS A 353 -22.49 -9.12 -15.46
C LYS A 353 -21.70 -9.94 -16.49
N ALA A 354 -20.38 -9.95 -16.41
CA ALA A 354 -19.53 -10.72 -17.32
C ALA A 354 -19.82 -12.23 -17.26
N MET A 355 -20.22 -12.74 -16.09
CA MET A 355 -20.61 -14.14 -15.88
C MET A 355 -22.03 -14.46 -16.34
N SER A 356 -22.95 -13.49 -16.30
CA SER A 356 -24.34 -13.66 -16.78
C SER A 356 -24.49 -13.70 -18.31
N VAL A 357 -23.41 -13.41 -19.06
CA VAL A 357 -23.36 -13.62 -20.50
C VAL A 357 -23.05 -15.11 -20.75
N GLU A 358 -24.07 -15.96 -20.59
CA GLU A 358 -24.06 -17.33 -21.12
C GLU A 358 -23.99 -17.31 -22.66
N PRO A 359 -23.44 -18.35 -23.30
CA PRO A 359 -23.25 -18.39 -24.74
C PRO A 359 -24.57 -18.66 -25.47
N THR A 360 -25.30 -17.62 -25.89
CA THR A 360 -26.32 -17.74 -26.94
C THR A 360 -25.73 -17.70 -28.34
N MET A 361 -24.53 -18.24 -28.56
CA MET A 361 -23.87 -18.22 -29.87
C MET A 361 -22.97 -19.45 -29.99
N TYR A 362 -23.54 -20.60 -30.32
CA TYR A 362 -23.04 -21.61 -31.26
C TYR A 362 -24.10 -22.72 -31.34
N ASN A 363 -25.15 -22.48 -32.13
CA ASN A 363 -25.94 -23.55 -32.76
C ASN A 363 -25.47 -23.69 -34.20
#